data_AF-A0AAJ1VDG0-F1
#
_entry.id   AF-A0AAJ1VDG0-F1
#
_cell.length_a   1.000
_cell.length_b   1.000
_cell.length_c   1.000
_cell.angle_alpha   90.00
_cell.angle_beta   90.00
_cell.angle_gamma   90.00
#
_symmetry.space_group_name_H-M   'P 1'
#
loop_
_entity.id
_entity.type
_entity.pdbx_description
1 polymer ?
#
loop_
_entity_poly.entity_id
_entity_poly.type
_entity_poly.pdbx_seq_one_letter_code
_entity_poly.pdbx_strand_id
1 'polypeptide(L)'
;MKIVKALFLRVAIIILFILAIESTLNHVFGAVPEDHPFEEVMRQHRMLGLEYKAIHSGGQVATLMASASASNGPTTIAEAIELSKYPKHEVLATGYTAGYESTGKYPESPSYGITYSGVKVKRDLFSTIAADLAIFPLGTILWIPGYGYGVVADKGGAIKGNHLDLYYETVQDVYENWGKKTLEVYVVQKGNGELSEQQLSRLNETKIKQVFKPKIAEKTLNENVASFAF
;
A
#
# COMPACT_ATOMS: atom_id res chain seq x y z
N MET A 1 28.10 -23.95 53.00
CA MET A 1 28.23 -22.54 52.56
C MET A 1 27.89 -22.30 51.07
N LYS A 2 28.28 -23.17 50.11
CA LYS A 2 27.98 -22.98 48.68
C LYS A 2 26.48 -23.07 48.32
N ILE A 3 25.76 -24.01 48.93
CA ILE A 3 24.32 -24.22 48.69
C ILE A 3 23.49 -23.02 49.16
N VAL A 4 23.80 -22.47 50.34
CA VAL A 4 23.13 -21.28 50.90
C VAL A 4 23.34 -20.06 50.00
N LYS A 5 24.55 -19.88 49.44
CA LYS A 5 24.83 -18.79 48.47
C LYS A 5 24.06 -18.96 47.16
N ALA A 6 23.95 -20.19 46.64
CA ALA A 6 23.18 -20.47 45.43
C ALA A 6 21.67 -20.24 45.64
N LEU A 7 21.15 -20.58 46.82
CA LEU A 7 19.75 -20.34 47.18
C LEU A 7 19.46 -18.85 47.32
N PHE A 8 20.36 -18.10 47.97
CA PHE A 8 20.28 -16.64 48.08
C PHE A 8 20.27 -15.96 46.70
N LEU A 9 21.15 -16.39 45.79
CA LEU A 9 21.23 -15.81 44.45
C LEU A 9 19.95 -16.08 43.62
N ARG A 10 19.35 -17.26 43.76
CA ARG A 10 18.08 -17.60 43.09
C ARG A 10 16.91 -16.77 43.62
N VAL A 11 16.84 -16.57 44.93
CA VAL A 11 15.81 -15.72 45.56
C VAL A 11 15.98 -14.25 45.12
N ALA A 12 17.22 -13.74 45.06
CA ALA A 12 17.49 -12.38 44.60
C ALA A 12 17.06 -12.16 43.13
N ILE A 13 17.31 -13.13 42.25
CA ILE A 13 16.89 -13.06 40.84
C ILE A 13 15.36 -13.06 40.71
N ILE A 14 14.65 -13.86 41.51
CA ILE A 14 13.18 -13.89 41.50
C ILE A 14 12.59 -12.54 41.96
N ILE A 15 13.16 -11.93 43.00
CA ILE A 15 12.73 -10.61 43.47
C ILE A 15 12.93 -9.55 42.38
N LEU A 16 14.09 -9.55 41.72
CA LEU A 16 14.36 -8.62 40.61
C LEU A 16 13.39 -8.83 39.44
N PHE A 17 13.00 -10.07 39.16
CA PHE A 17 12.02 -10.39 38.13
C PHE A 17 10.61 -9.88 38.47
N ILE A 18 10.19 -10.00 39.74
CA ILE A 18 8.89 -9.46 40.21
C ILE A 18 8.88 -7.93 40.12
N LEU A 19 9.95 -7.26 40.57
CA LEU A 19 10.07 -5.80 40.46
C LEU A 19 10.05 -5.30 39.00
N ALA A 20 10.64 -6.05 38.08
CA ALA A 20 10.58 -5.74 36.65
C ALA A 20 9.17 -5.87 36.07
N ILE A 21 8.40 -6.87 36.50
CA ILE A 21 6.99 -7.04 36.13
C ILE A 21 6.16 -5.87 36.68
N GLU A 22 6.32 -5.50 37.96
CA GLU A 22 5.60 -4.37 38.56
C GLU A 22 5.91 -3.04 37.86
N SER A 23 7.18 -2.79 37.50
CA SER A 23 7.56 -1.62 36.70
C SER A 23 6.88 -1.63 35.32
N THR A 24 6.75 -2.79 34.70
CA THR A 24 6.11 -2.93 33.39
C THR A 24 4.60 -2.74 33.50
N LEU A 25 3.97 -3.27 34.54
CA LEU A 25 2.54 -3.08 34.79
C LEU A 25 2.22 -1.62 35.11
N ASN A 26 3.02 -0.93 35.91
CA ASN A 26 2.82 0.49 36.19
C ASN A 26 3.03 1.36 34.94
N HIS A 27 3.92 0.97 34.02
CA HIS A 27 4.08 1.68 32.75
C HIS A 27 2.91 1.42 31.78
N VAL A 28 2.39 0.19 31.73
CA VAL A 28 1.32 -0.19 30.79
C VAL A 28 -0.07 0.22 31.31
N PHE A 29 -0.28 0.20 32.63
CA PHE A 29 -1.59 0.41 33.26
C PHE A 29 -1.69 1.68 34.12
N GLY A 30 -0.57 2.34 34.45
CA GLY A 30 -0.55 3.54 35.29
C GLY A 30 -0.77 4.86 34.55
N ALA A 31 -0.84 4.85 33.22
CA ALA A 31 -1.22 6.03 32.45
C ALA A 31 -2.74 6.21 32.48
N VAL A 32 -3.26 6.80 33.55
CA VAL A 32 -4.54 7.52 33.47
C VAL A 32 -4.21 8.86 32.81
N PRO A 33 -4.63 9.11 31.55
CA PRO A 33 -4.36 10.39 30.92
C PRO A 33 -5.26 11.44 31.56
N GLU A 34 -4.69 12.55 32.01
CA GLU A 34 -5.47 13.79 32.12
C GLU A 34 -6.08 14.11 30.76
N ASP A 35 -7.33 14.55 30.80
CA ASP A 35 -8.23 14.71 29.66
C ASP A 35 -7.62 15.54 28.53
N HIS A 36 -7.06 14.86 27.51
CA HIS A 36 -6.68 15.48 26.25
C HIS A 36 -7.74 15.18 25.18
N PRO A 37 -8.27 16.20 24.49
CA PRO A 37 -9.39 16.07 23.54
C PRO A 37 -9.08 15.20 22.30
N PHE A 38 -7.86 14.70 22.15
CA PHE A 38 -7.43 13.86 21.04
C PHE A 38 -7.74 12.36 21.27
N GLU A 39 -7.77 11.90 22.52
CA GLU A 39 -8.07 10.50 22.87
C GLU A 39 -9.55 10.14 22.68
N GLU A 40 -10.47 11.08 22.95
CA GLU A 40 -11.91 10.94 22.72
C GLU A 40 -12.22 10.72 21.23
N VAL A 41 -11.55 11.47 20.35
CA VAL A 41 -11.66 11.35 18.89
C VAL A 41 -11.19 9.95 18.47
N MET A 42 -10.06 9.47 18.99
CA MET A 42 -9.55 8.14 18.67
C MET A 42 -10.45 7.02 19.22
N ARG A 43 -11.14 7.24 20.34
CA ARG A 43 -12.12 6.31 20.91
C ARG A 43 -13.41 6.24 20.08
N GLN A 44 -13.90 7.38 19.57
CA GLN A 44 -15.00 7.42 18.60
C GLN A 44 -14.65 6.66 17.31
N HIS A 45 -13.45 6.86 16.77
CA HIS A 45 -13.00 6.15 15.57
C HIS A 45 -12.83 4.64 15.82
N ARG A 46 -12.39 4.25 17.03
CA ARG A 46 -12.30 2.83 17.43
C ARG A 46 -13.68 2.19 17.61
N MET A 47 -14.66 2.91 18.16
CA MET A 47 -16.04 2.39 18.27
C MET A 47 -16.72 2.28 16.90
N LEU A 48 -16.52 3.25 16.00
CA LEU A 48 -16.98 3.17 14.61
C LEU A 48 -16.34 1.99 13.86
N GLY A 49 -15.05 1.71 14.12
CA GLY A 49 -14.36 0.54 13.57
C GLY A 49 -14.86 -0.79 14.12
N LEU A 50 -15.33 -0.84 15.38
CA LEU A 50 -15.92 -2.04 15.98
C LEU A 50 -17.36 -2.28 15.51
N GLU A 51 -18.17 -1.23 15.36
CA GLU A 51 -19.50 -1.33 14.72
C GLU A 51 -19.39 -1.76 13.26
N TYR A 52 -18.44 -1.22 12.49
CA TYR A 52 -18.19 -1.65 11.11
C TYR A 52 -17.81 -3.14 11.04
N LYS A 53 -17.01 -3.62 12.00
CA LYS A 53 -16.60 -5.03 12.11
C LYS A 53 -17.73 -5.95 12.56
N ALA A 54 -18.68 -5.45 13.36
CA ALA A 54 -19.88 -6.19 13.78
C ALA A 54 -20.95 -6.27 12.67
N ILE A 55 -21.11 -5.22 11.86
CA ILE A 55 -22.02 -5.22 10.70
C ILE A 55 -21.55 -6.20 9.60
N HIS A 56 -20.23 -6.44 9.49
CA HIS A 56 -19.66 -7.37 8.50
C HIS A 56 -19.68 -8.86 8.92
N SER A 57 -20.11 -9.20 10.15
CA SER A 57 -20.09 -10.60 10.63
C SER A 57 -21.46 -11.28 10.71
N GLY A 58 -22.54 -10.65 10.22
CA GLY A 58 -23.89 -11.21 10.34
C GLY A 58 -24.77 -10.95 9.12
N GLY A 59 -24.91 -11.93 8.24
CA GLY A 59 -26.03 -12.00 7.29
C GLY A 59 -25.65 -12.11 5.82
N GLN A 60 -25.94 -13.29 5.24
CA GLN A 60 -25.70 -13.75 3.87
C GLN A 60 -26.44 -12.98 2.73
N VAL A 61 -26.54 -11.64 2.73
CA VAL A 61 -27.37 -10.93 1.73
C VAL A 61 -26.62 -9.92 0.83
N ALA A 62 -25.29 -9.81 0.92
CA ALA A 62 -24.49 -8.97 0.00
C ALA A 62 -23.62 -9.78 -1.00
N THR A 63 -23.91 -11.07 -1.20
CA THR A 63 -23.06 -12.03 -1.93
C THR A 63 -23.15 -11.95 -3.48
N LEU A 64 -23.62 -10.85 -4.09
CA LEU A 64 -23.75 -10.80 -5.57
C LEU A 64 -23.13 -9.61 -6.30
N MET A 65 -22.38 -8.71 -5.65
CA MET A 65 -21.74 -7.58 -6.38
C MET A 65 -20.29 -7.26 -5.99
N ALA A 66 -19.63 -8.09 -5.17
CA ALA A 66 -18.24 -7.85 -4.72
C ALA A 66 -17.26 -8.96 -5.12
N SER A 67 -17.48 -9.61 -6.27
CA SER A 67 -16.44 -10.37 -6.98
C SER A 67 -15.67 -9.46 -7.94
N ALA A 68 -15.24 -8.29 -7.47
CA ALA A 68 -14.09 -7.59 -8.05
C ALA A 68 -12.91 -7.87 -7.13
N SER A 69 -12.48 -9.13 -7.15
CA SER A 69 -11.39 -9.64 -6.35
C SER A 69 -10.13 -8.82 -6.58
N ALA A 70 -9.63 -8.21 -5.49
CA ALA A 70 -8.21 -7.99 -5.30
C ALA A 70 -7.49 -9.31 -5.59
N SER A 71 -6.88 -9.42 -6.77
CA SER A 71 -6.16 -10.60 -7.22
C SER A 71 -4.78 -10.16 -7.72
N ASN A 72 -3.78 -10.68 -7.02
CA ASN A 72 -2.40 -10.22 -6.93
C ASN A 72 -1.51 -10.75 -8.07
N GLY A 73 -1.91 -10.51 -9.31
CA GLY A 73 -1.20 -10.91 -10.52
C GLY A 73 -2.15 -10.92 -11.73
N PRO A 74 -1.64 -11.09 -12.97
CA PRO A 74 -2.53 -11.23 -14.11
C PRO A 74 -3.44 -12.43 -13.89
N THR A 75 -4.71 -12.17 -13.65
CA THR A 75 -5.66 -13.16 -13.12
C THR A 75 -6.24 -14.01 -14.26
N THR A 76 -5.91 -13.64 -15.51
CA THR A 76 -6.31 -14.37 -16.71
C THR A 76 -5.09 -14.68 -17.58
N ILE A 77 -5.13 -15.83 -18.25
CA ILE A 77 -4.11 -16.21 -19.26
C ILE A 77 -4.00 -15.12 -20.34
N ALA A 78 -5.11 -14.47 -20.68
CA ALA A 78 -5.14 -13.36 -21.63
C ALA A 78 -4.32 -12.14 -21.15
N GLU A 79 -4.45 -11.76 -19.88
CA GLU A 79 -3.68 -10.66 -19.29
C GLU A 79 -2.19 -11.01 -19.16
N ALA A 80 -1.86 -12.26 -18.84
CA ALA A 80 -0.47 -12.72 -18.81
C ALA A 80 0.17 -12.73 -20.21
N ILE A 81 -0.55 -13.20 -21.23
CA ILE A 81 -0.13 -13.11 -22.64
C ILE A 81 0.03 -11.64 -23.04
N GLU A 82 -0.88 -10.76 -22.62
CA GLU A 82 -0.79 -9.34 -22.92
C GLU A 82 0.42 -8.70 -22.25
N LEU A 83 0.76 -9.05 -21.01
CA LEU A 83 1.93 -8.50 -20.31
C LEU A 83 3.25 -8.98 -20.90
N SER A 84 3.28 -10.18 -21.48
CA SER A 84 4.49 -10.74 -22.11
C SER A 84 5.05 -9.89 -23.25
N LYS A 85 4.25 -8.99 -23.84
CA LYS A 85 4.67 -8.07 -24.91
C LYS A 85 5.54 -6.92 -24.40
N TYR A 86 5.52 -6.62 -23.10
CA TYR A 86 6.25 -5.50 -22.54
C TYR A 86 7.66 -5.91 -22.08
N PRO A 87 8.66 -5.01 -22.21
CA PRO A 87 9.98 -5.24 -21.67
C PRO A 87 9.94 -5.50 -20.16
N LYS A 88 10.67 -6.52 -19.72
CA LYS A 88 10.80 -6.86 -18.30
C LYS A 88 12.07 -6.30 -17.70
N HIS A 89 12.02 -5.97 -16.43
CA HIS A 89 13.19 -5.62 -15.62
C HIS A 89 13.10 -6.31 -14.25
N GLU A 90 14.18 -6.96 -13.83
CA GLU A 90 14.31 -7.47 -12.47
C GLU A 90 14.70 -6.31 -11.54
N VAL A 91 13.94 -6.15 -10.45
CA VAL A 91 14.14 -5.07 -9.48
C VAL A 91 14.02 -5.57 -8.05
N LEU A 92 14.75 -4.93 -7.15
CA LEU A 92 14.47 -4.97 -5.72
C LEU A 92 13.33 -4.00 -5.42
N ALA A 93 12.24 -4.47 -4.81
CA ALA A 93 11.12 -3.62 -4.42
C ALA A 93 10.96 -3.57 -2.90
N THR A 94 10.89 -2.36 -2.36
CA THR A 94 10.53 -2.03 -0.97
C THR A 94 9.24 -1.24 -0.92
N GLY A 95 8.68 -1.02 0.28
CA GLY A 95 7.55 -0.12 0.47
C GLY A 95 7.93 1.03 1.39
N TYR A 96 7.34 2.20 1.15
CA TYR A 96 7.54 3.42 1.94
C TYR A 96 6.22 4.16 2.12
N THR A 97 6.20 5.11 3.06
CA THR A 97 5.06 6.00 3.29
C THR A 97 5.47 7.47 3.22
N ALA A 98 4.51 8.39 3.36
CA ALA A 98 4.81 9.82 3.46
C ALA A 98 5.45 10.22 4.81
N GLY A 99 5.37 9.34 5.80
CA GLY A 99 5.72 9.60 7.19
C GLY A 99 7.21 9.87 7.45
N TYR A 100 7.49 10.24 8.69
CA TYR A 100 8.83 10.59 9.15
C TYR A 100 9.83 9.44 9.01
N GLU A 101 9.38 8.20 9.20
CA GLU A 101 10.21 6.99 9.09
C GLU A 101 10.77 6.76 7.67
N SER A 102 10.09 7.28 6.66
CA SER A 102 10.45 7.13 5.26
C SER A 102 11.07 8.42 4.68
N THR A 103 10.51 9.59 5.02
CA THR A 103 10.85 10.87 4.37
C THR A 103 11.50 11.88 5.31
N GLY A 104 11.52 11.64 6.63
CA GLY A 104 11.96 12.60 7.64
C GLY A 104 11.02 13.81 7.81
N LYS A 105 9.79 13.75 7.28
CA LYS A 105 8.81 14.85 7.33
C LYS A 105 7.60 14.50 8.20
N TYR A 106 7.11 15.51 8.91
CA TYR A 106 5.83 15.46 9.63
C TYR A 106 4.68 15.98 8.77
N PRO A 107 3.41 15.58 9.04
CA PRO A 107 2.23 16.02 8.29
C PRO A 107 2.09 17.54 8.11
N GLU A 108 2.61 18.33 9.05
CA GLU A 108 2.57 19.80 9.06
C GLU A 108 3.60 20.42 8.10
N SER A 109 4.54 19.63 7.57
CA SER A 109 5.53 20.11 6.61
C SER A 109 4.85 20.52 5.30
N PRO A 110 5.18 21.70 4.73
CA PRO A 110 4.65 22.12 3.42
C PRO A 110 4.94 21.13 2.29
N SER A 111 5.97 20.30 2.46
CA SER A 111 6.40 19.29 1.48
C SER A 111 6.02 17.85 1.87
N TYR A 112 5.15 17.69 2.88
CA TYR A 112 4.64 16.39 3.29
C TYR A 112 3.83 15.73 2.17
N GLY A 113 4.17 14.48 1.85
CA GLY A 113 3.53 13.74 0.77
C GLY A 113 3.75 14.30 -0.64
N ILE A 114 4.67 15.24 -0.84
CA ILE A 114 5.03 15.76 -2.17
C ILE A 114 6.24 14.99 -2.71
N THR A 115 6.07 14.34 -3.87
CA THR A 115 7.13 13.59 -4.55
C THR A 115 8.09 14.52 -5.28
N TYR A 116 9.21 13.99 -5.77
CA TYR A 116 10.17 14.73 -6.59
C TYR A 116 9.56 15.37 -7.85
N SER A 117 8.57 14.74 -8.48
CA SER A 117 7.88 15.34 -9.64
C SER A 117 6.95 16.50 -9.27
N GLY A 118 6.68 16.70 -7.98
CA GLY A 118 5.76 17.73 -7.48
C GLY A 118 4.31 17.27 -7.36
N VAL A 119 4.00 16.01 -7.69
CA VAL A 119 2.66 15.44 -7.42
C VAL A 119 2.60 14.92 -5.98
N LYS A 120 1.40 14.82 -5.44
CA LYS A 120 1.16 14.16 -4.16
C LYS A 120 1.26 12.65 -4.33
N VAL A 121 1.84 12.01 -3.31
CA VAL A 121 1.79 10.56 -3.18
C VAL A 121 0.35 10.07 -3.25
N LYS A 122 0.13 8.95 -3.94
CA LYS A 122 -1.20 8.39 -4.18
C LYS A 122 -1.14 6.87 -4.23
N ARG A 123 -2.07 6.23 -3.52
CA ARG A 123 -2.37 4.79 -3.63
C ARG A 123 -3.73 4.63 -4.31
N ASP A 124 -3.72 4.23 -5.57
CA ASP A 124 -4.91 4.08 -6.42
C ASP A 124 -4.59 3.05 -7.54
N LEU A 125 -5.45 2.92 -8.56
CA LEU A 125 -5.23 2.08 -9.73
C LEU A 125 -3.85 2.32 -10.36
N PHE A 126 -3.47 3.59 -10.49
CA PHE A 126 -2.12 4.08 -10.74
C PHE A 126 -1.59 4.75 -9.48
N SER A 127 -0.68 4.06 -8.81
CA SER A 127 -0.04 4.54 -7.59
C SER A 127 1.32 5.17 -7.87
N THR A 128 1.72 6.15 -7.08
CA THR A 128 3.04 6.80 -7.21
C THR A 128 4.14 5.89 -6.65
N ILE A 129 5.26 5.78 -7.36
CA ILE A 129 6.43 5.00 -6.90
C ILE A 129 7.71 5.83 -7.02
N ALA A 130 8.73 5.47 -6.23
CA ALA A 130 10.08 5.99 -6.35
C ALA A 130 10.98 5.03 -7.13
N ALA A 131 11.86 5.57 -7.98
CA ALA A 131 12.81 4.77 -8.74
C ALA A 131 14.10 5.57 -9.05
N ASP A 132 15.08 4.90 -9.65
CA ASP A 132 16.21 5.58 -10.28
C ASP A 132 15.79 6.19 -11.63
N LEU A 133 15.78 7.52 -11.70
CA LEU A 133 15.33 8.27 -12.88
C LEU A 133 16.22 8.10 -14.12
N ALA A 134 17.45 7.61 -13.96
CA ALA A 134 18.32 7.29 -15.09
C ALA A 134 17.83 6.04 -15.84
N ILE A 135 17.17 5.12 -15.13
CA ILE A 135 16.64 3.87 -15.68
C ILE A 135 15.16 4.03 -16.03
N PHE A 136 14.39 4.58 -15.09
CA PHE A 136 12.96 4.82 -15.23
C PHE A 136 12.66 6.32 -15.05
N PRO A 137 12.65 7.11 -16.14
CA PRO A 137 12.33 8.53 -16.07
C PRO A 137 10.94 8.78 -15.46
N LEU A 138 10.72 9.98 -14.91
CA LEU A 138 9.41 10.38 -14.40
C LEU A 138 8.31 10.15 -15.46
N GLY A 139 7.15 9.71 -14.98
CA GLY A 139 6.01 9.32 -15.80
C GLY A 139 6.10 7.90 -16.38
N THR A 140 7.17 7.15 -16.11
CA THR A 140 7.24 5.73 -16.50
C THR A 140 6.16 4.95 -15.78
N ILE A 141 5.41 4.15 -16.53
CA ILE A 141 4.33 3.28 -16.03
C ILE A 141 4.85 1.85 -16.01
N LEU A 142 4.83 1.26 -14.82
CA LEU A 142 5.20 -0.13 -14.56
C LEU A 142 3.97 -0.92 -14.14
N TRP A 143 3.87 -2.17 -14.60
CA TRP A 143 3.05 -3.17 -13.94
C TRP A 143 3.91 -3.97 -12.97
N ILE A 144 3.48 -3.99 -11.70
CA ILE A 144 4.23 -4.57 -10.59
C ILE A 144 3.37 -5.70 -9.98
N PRO A 145 3.74 -6.97 -10.21
CA PRO A 145 3.02 -8.11 -9.66
C PRO A 145 2.78 -8.00 -8.14
N GLY A 146 1.51 -8.13 -7.73
CA GLY A 146 1.09 -8.01 -6.33
C GLY A 146 0.93 -6.58 -5.80
N TYR A 147 1.22 -5.56 -6.60
CA TYR A 147 1.01 -4.14 -6.23
C TYR A 147 0.00 -3.43 -7.14
N GLY A 148 0.12 -3.64 -8.46
CA GLY A 148 -0.68 -2.98 -9.49
C GLY A 148 0.15 -2.07 -10.41
N TYR A 149 -0.49 -1.05 -11.01
CA TYR A 149 0.23 -0.08 -11.83
C TYR A 149 0.94 0.96 -10.95
N GLY A 150 2.24 1.10 -11.15
CA GLY A 150 3.09 2.12 -10.54
C GLY A 150 3.50 3.17 -11.56
N VAL A 151 3.38 4.45 -11.20
CA VAL A 151 3.86 5.58 -12.00
C VAL A 151 5.07 6.19 -11.29
N VAL A 152 6.21 6.23 -11.96
CA VAL A 152 7.43 6.82 -11.41
C VAL A 152 7.22 8.32 -11.23
N ALA A 153 7.09 8.73 -9.98
CA ALA A 153 6.78 10.09 -9.57
C ALA A 153 7.86 10.65 -8.63
N ASP A 154 8.66 9.78 -8.03
CA ASP A 154 9.60 10.15 -6.98
C ASP A 154 11.01 9.55 -7.20
N LYS A 155 11.98 10.09 -6.47
CA LYS A 155 13.32 9.53 -6.33
C LYS A 155 13.74 9.54 -4.86
N GLY A 156 14.48 8.51 -4.44
CA GLY A 156 15.12 8.48 -3.13
C GLY A 156 16.63 8.60 -3.22
N GLY A 157 17.27 9.01 -2.12
CA GLY A 157 18.72 8.97 -1.99
C GLY A 157 19.27 7.53 -2.07
N ALA A 158 18.59 6.59 -1.41
CA ALA A 158 18.94 5.17 -1.39
C ALA A 158 18.35 4.37 -2.57
N ILE A 159 17.41 4.94 -3.32
CA ILE A 159 16.73 4.27 -4.44
C ILE A 159 17.57 4.51 -5.71
N LYS A 160 18.48 3.57 -5.99
CA LYS A 160 19.46 3.62 -7.09
C LYS A 160 19.54 2.29 -7.83
N GLY A 161 19.82 2.35 -9.13
CA GLY A 161 19.84 1.18 -9.99
C GLY A 161 18.47 0.52 -10.10
N ASN A 162 18.45 -0.81 -10.08
CA ASN A 162 17.23 -1.61 -10.19
C ASN A 162 16.49 -1.72 -8.83
N HIS A 163 16.23 -0.58 -8.18
CA HIS A 163 15.49 -0.49 -6.92
C HIS A 163 14.24 0.36 -7.11
N LEU A 164 13.09 -0.17 -6.70
CA LEU A 164 11.81 0.54 -6.60
C LEU A 164 11.37 0.68 -5.14
N ASP A 165 10.76 1.82 -4.82
CA ASP A 165 10.06 2.03 -3.55
C ASP A 165 8.57 2.29 -3.81
N LEU A 166 7.72 1.44 -3.26
CA LEU A 166 6.29 1.43 -3.53
C LEU A 166 5.54 2.19 -2.45
N TYR A 167 4.75 3.18 -2.84
CA TYR A 167 4.01 3.97 -1.87
C TYR A 167 2.86 3.18 -1.26
N TYR A 168 2.73 3.31 0.06
CA TYR A 168 1.59 2.90 0.87
C TYR A 168 1.18 4.03 1.82
N GLU A 169 -0.10 4.05 2.19
CA GLU A 169 -0.63 5.10 3.08
C GLU A 169 -0.15 4.94 4.52
N THR A 170 -0.02 3.69 4.99
CA THR A 170 0.42 3.39 6.34
C THR A 170 1.58 2.40 6.37
N VAL A 171 2.37 2.48 7.45
CA VAL A 171 3.46 1.55 7.71
C VAL A 171 2.93 0.12 7.88
N GLN A 172 1.74 -0.03 8.46
CA GLN A 172 1.10 -1.33 8.63
C GLN A 172 0.82 -1.97 7.26
N ASP A 173 0.34 -1.21 6.28
CA ASP A 173 0.06 -1.73 4.95
C ASP A 173 1.32 -2.22 4.23
N VAL A 174 2.47 -1.58 4.46
CA VAL A 174 3.76 -2.02 3.92
C VAL A 174 4.12 -3.41 4.46
N TYR A 175 3.94 -3.62 5.77
CA TYR A 175 4.26 -4.89 6.42
C TYR A 175 3.29 -6.00 6.02
N GLU A 176 1.99 -5.71 5.97
CA GLU A 176 0.96 -6.70 5.66
C GLU A 176 0.92 -7.08 4.19
N ASN A 177 1.14 -6.12 3.28
CA ASN A 177 0.87 -6.32 1.86
C ASN A 177 2.12 -6.42 0.99
N TRP A 178 3.31 -6.03 1.47
CA TRP A 178 4.49 -5.99 0.62
C TRP A 178 5.73 -6.70 1.17
N GLY A 179 6.36 -6.15 2.21
CA GLY A 179 7.72 -6.53 2.63
C GLY A 179 8.81 -6.10 1.63
N LYS A 180 9.98 -6.74 1.69
CA LYS A 180 11.10 -6.53 0.76
C LYS A 180 11.29 -7.77 -0.11
N LYS A 181 11.28 -7.63 -1.43
CA LYS A 181 11.44 -8.75 -2.36
C LYS A 181 11.99 -8.33 -3.71
N THR A 182 12.65 -9.27 -4.38
CA THR A 182 13.12 -9.12 -5.76
C THR A 182 12.09 -9.75 -6.70
N LEU A 183 11.69 -9.03 -7.76
CA LEU A 183 10.73 -9.52 -8.74
C LEU A 183 10.93 -8.90 -10.12
N GLU A 184 10.33 -9.52 -11.14
CA GLU A 184 10.21 -8.94 -12.48
C GLU A 184 9.05 -7.93 -12.53
N VAL A 185 9.32 -6.75 -13.06
CA VAL A 185 8.31 -5.72 -13.40
C VAL A 185 8.26 -5.52 -14.91
N TYR A 186 7.12 -5.03 -15.39
CA TYR A 186 6.86 -4.85 -16.81
C TYR A 186 6.75 -3.36 -17.15
N VAL A 187 7.53 -2.89 -18.10
CA VAL A 187 7.52 -1.49 -18.53
C VAL A 187 6.40 -1.29 -19.55
N VAL A 188 5.24 -0.83 -19.06
CA VAL A 188 4.03 -0.63 -19.89
C VAL A 188 4.20 0.60 -20.78
N GLN A 189 4.77 1.67 -20.22
CA GLN A 189 5.05 2.90 -20.96
C GLN A 189 6.29 3.58 -20.36
N LYS A 190 7.25 3.94 -21.22
CA LYS A 190 8.41 4.73 -20.78
C LYS A 190 8.03 6.20 -20.62
N GLY A 191 8.42 6.78 -19.49
CA GLY A 191 8.18 8.19 -19.17
C GLY A 191 9.02 9.13 -20.02
N ASN A 192 8.55 10.38 -20.15
CA ASN A 192 9.25 11.45 -20.86
C ASN A 192 10.09 12.33 -19.93
N GLY A 193 10.14 12.03 -18.63
CA GLY A 193 10.85 12.84 -17.64
C GLY A 193 9.98 13.86 -16.90
N GLU A 194 8.67 13.85 -17.13
CA GLU A 194 7.72 14.74 -16.47
C GLU A 194 6.48 13.99 -15.97
N LEU A 195 5.87 14.48 -14.89
CA LEU A 195 4.58 14.00 -14.39
C LEU A 195 3.86 15.11 -13.62
N SER A 196 2.65 15.45 -14.05
CA SER A 196 1.75 16.41 -13.40
C SER A 196 0.54 15.73 -12.76
N GLU A 197 -0.08 16.42 -11.81
CA GLU A 197 -1.31 15.97 -11.13
C GLU A 197 -2.45 15.67 -12.10
N GLN A 198 -2.56 16.48 -13.17
CA GLN A 198 -3.58 16.28 -14.19
C GLN A 198 -3.34 15.00 -14.98
N GLN A 199 -2.08 14.70 -15.32
CA GLN A 199 -1.74 13.45 -16.01
C GLN A 199 -2.04 12.24 -15.12
N LEU A 200 -1.62 12.26 -13.85
CA LEU A 200 -1.89 11.17 -12.91
C LEU A 200 -3.39 10.96 -12.65
N SER A 201 -4.15 12.04 -12.54
CA SER A 201 -5.61 11.97 -12.35
C SER A 201 -6.31 11.40 -13.59
N ARG A 202 -5.91 11.84 -14.80
CA ARG A 202 -6.45 11.30 -16.06
C ARG A 202 -6.20 9.81 -16.23
N LEU A 203 -5.03 9.32 -15.80
CA LEU A 203 -4.71 7.88 -15.83
C LEU A 203 -5.71 7.09 -14.99
N ASN A 204 -5.93 7.52 -13.74
CA ASN A 204 -6.87 6.87 -12.83
C ASN A 204 -8.31 6.94 -13.36
N GLU A 205 -8.79 8.10 -13.82
CA GLU A 205 -10.15 8.23 -14.35
C GLU A 205 -10.41 7.42 -15.63
N THR A 206 -9.47 7.46 -16.59
CA THR A 206 -9.66 6.84 -17.90
C THR A 206 -9.67 5.33 -17.80
N LYS A 207 -8.76 4.76 -17.02
CA LYS A 207 -8.69 3.31 -16.84
C LYS A 207 -9.85 2.78 -16.00
N ILE A 208 -10.29 3.50 -14.97
CA ILE A 208 -11.54 3.19 -14.27
C ILE A 208 -12.69 3.13 -15.28
N LYS A 209 -12.87 4.14 -16.15
CA LYS A 209 -13.92 4.11 -17.18
C LYS A 209 -13.76 2.94 -18.16
N GLN A 210 -12.55 2.51 -18.50
CA GLN A 210 -12.34 1.33 -19.35
C GLN A 210 -12.72 0.02 -18.64
N VAL A 211 -12.32 -0.13 -17.38
CA VAL A 211 -12.59 -1.31 -16.56
C VAL A 211 -14.09 -1.43 -16.24
N PHE A 212 -14.75 -0.30 -15.97
CA PHE A 212 -16.17 -0.25 -15.60
C PHE A 212 -17.12 0.05 -16.76
N LYS A 213 -16.62 0.20 -18.00
CA LYS A 213 -17.50 0.25 -19.18
C LYS A 213 -18.20 -1.10 -19.29
N PRO A 214 -19.52 -1.19 -19.03
CA PRO A 214 -20.21 -2.47 -19.13
C PRO A 214 -20.09 -2.97 -20.57
N LYS A 215 -19.90 -4.29 -20.75
CA LYS A 215 -19.80 -4.98 -22.06
C LYS A 215 -21.06 -4.87 -22.94
N ILE A 216 -21.91 -3.87 -22.70
CA ILE A 216 -23.18 -3.64 -23.39
C ILE A 216 -22.95 -3.16 -24.83
N ALA A 217 -21.81 -2.51 -25.12
CA ALA A 217 -21.55 -1.92 -26.44
C ALA A 217 -21.18 -2.94 -27.55
N GLU A 218 -20.70 -4.14 -27.21
CA GLU A 218 -20.37 -5.16 -28.23
C GLU A 218 -21.56 -6.05 -28.60
N LYS A 219 -22.56 -6.19 -27.73
CA LYS A 219 -23.75 -7.01 -28.02
C LYS A 219 -24.72 -6.32 -28.98
N THR A 220 -24.85 -4.99 -28.90
CA THR A 220 -25.79 -4.22 -29.74
C THR A 220 -25.29 -3.98 -31.16
N LEU A 221 -24.00 -4.12 -31.44
CA LEU A 221 -23.50 -4.08 -32.82
C LEU A 221 -23.69 -5.42 -33.52
N ASN A 222 -23.43 -6.55 -32.85
CA ASN A 222 -23.55 -7.87 -33.47
C ASN A 222 -25.01 -8.33 -33.68
N GLU A 223 -25.97 -7.83 -32.89
CA GLU A 223 -27.40 -8.12 -33.13
C GLU A 223 -28.02 -7.24 -34.23
N ASN A 224 -27.41 -6.09 -34.56
CA ASN A 224 -27.90 -5.22 -35.64
C ASN A 224 -27.29 -5.50 -37.02
N VAL A 225 -26.15 -6.21 -37.12
CA VAL A 225 -25.67 -6.67 -38.45
C VAL A 225 -26.41 -7.94 -38.89
N ALA A 226 -26.91 -8.75 -37.94
CA ALA A 226 -27.68 -9.96 -38.23
C ALA A 226 -29.13 -9.67 -38.69
N SER A 227 -29.68 -8.48 -38.44
CA SER A 227 -31.03 -8.09 -38.88
C SER A 227 -31.09 -7.38 -40.24
N PHE A 228 -29.93 -7.06 -40.84
CA PHE A 228 -29.81 -6.44 -42.17
C PHE A 228 -29.27 -7.40 -43.24
N ALA A 229 -29.18 -8.71 -42.95
CA ALA A 229 -28.72 -9.75 -43.88
C ALA A 229 -29.86 -10.65 -44.40
N PHE A 230 -31.06 -10.11 -44.58
CA PHE A 230 -32.16 -10.74 -45.33
C PHE A 230 -32.58 -9.85 -46.49
#